data_AF-A0A7D9E887-F1
#
_entry.id   AF-A0A7D9E887-F1
#
_cell.length_a   1.000
_cell.length_b   1.000
_cell.length_c   1.000
_cell.angle_alpha   90.00
_cell.angle_beta   90.00
_cell.angle_gamma   90.00
#
_symmetry.space_group_name_H-M   'P 1'
#
loop_
_entity.id
_entity.type
_entity.pdbx_description
1 polymer ?
#
loop_
_entity_poly.entity_id
_entity_poly.type
_entity_poly.pdbx_seq_one_letter_code
_entity_poly.pdbx_strand_id
1 'polypeptide(L)'
;MDGASDHEGYRTECQISVRRGRPRFKISKEQLDFFVENGFAVPNIACLLNLSCSTVEIRMREFSICVRNKYSNVSNEGLDNIVLDVKRNFPNTVYKRMNGFLSQRGYTVQRRVDPEGVLLRGLEMRVINRRHYRVAQLLVLNVYGTSMEITN
;
A
#
# COMPACT_ATOMS: atom_id res chain seq x y z
N MET A 1 15.83 -9.57 -21.30
CA MET A 1 17.02 -8.95 -20.67
C MET A 1 16.56 -8.44 -19.32
N ASP A 2 16.72 -9.27 -18.29
CA ASP A 2 16.32 -8.94 -16.93
C ASP A 2 17.39 -8.06 -16.32
N GLY A 3 17.14 -6.75 -16.36
CA GLY A 3 17.95 -5.77 -15.65
C GLY A 3 17.70 -5.90 -14.15
N ALA A 4 18.43 -6.81 -13.50
CA ALA A 4 18.65 -6.74 -12.07
C ALA A 4 19.42 -5.45 -11.79
N SER A 5 18.70 -4.40 -11.41
CA SER A 5 19.31 -3.22 -10.83
C SER A 5 20.07 -3.67 -9.59
N ASP A 6 21.40 -3.62 -9.64
CA ASP A 6 22.28 -3.65 -8.49
C ASP A 6 21.99 -2.43 -7.61
N HIS A 7 20.85 -2.46 -6.92
CA HIS A 7 20.62 -1.59 -5.79
C HIS A 7 21.52 -2.12 -4.67
N GLU A 8 22.62 -1.42 -4.43
CA GLU A 8 23.44 -1.52 -3.23
C GLU A 8 22.58 -1.08 -2.03
N GLY A 9 21.60 -1.91 -1.70
CA GLY A 9 20.62 -1.66 -0.66
C GLY A 9 21.20 -2.01 0.70
N TYR A 10 20.61 -1.43 1.74
CA TYR A 10 20.95 -1.77 3.11
C TYR A 10 20.79 -3.29 3.33
N ARG A 11 21.91 -3.98 3.60
CA ARG A 11 21.90 -5.40 3.95
C ARG A 11 21.92 -5.52 5.46
N THR A 12 20.84 -6.05 6.01
CA THR A 12 20.77 -6.34 7.45
C THR A 12 21.91 -7.28 7.86
N GLU A 13 22.66 -6.89 8.89
CA GLU A 13 23.78 -7.67 9.42
C GLU A 13 23.33 -9.06 9.88
N CYS A 14 24.19 -10.07 9.70
CA CYS A 14 23.95 -11.41 10.22
C CYS A 14 24.63 -11.57 11.58
N GLN A 15 23.89 -12.03 12.60
CA GLN A 15 24.46 -12.42 13.88
C GLN A 15 25.28 -13.71 13.70
N ILE A 16 26.58 -13.60 13.89
CA ILE A 16 27.48 -14.75 13.92
C ILE A 16 27.19 -15.53 15.20
N SER A 17 26.46 -16.65 15.09
CA SER A 17 26.23 -17.54 16.23
C SER A 17 27.33 -18.60 16.30
N VAL A 18 27.93 -18.78 17.48
CA VAL A 18 28.92 -19.83 17.76
C VAL A 18 28.29 -21.24 17.72
N ARG A 19 26.96 -21.35 17.71
CA ARG A 19 26.22 -22.62 17.62
C ARG A 19 26.01 -23.04 16.16
N ARG A 20 26.05 -24.36 15.91
CA ARG A 20 25.74 -24.95 14.59
C ARG A 20 24.32 -24.58 14.13
N GLY A 21 24.20 -24.11 12.89
CA GLY A 21 22.91 -23.77 12.25
C GLY A 21 23.00 -22.55 11.33
N ARG A 22 21.89 -22.22 10.67
CA ARG A 22 21.78 -21.00 9.84
C ARG A 22 21.87 -19.75 10.72
N PRO A 23 22.79 -18.81 10.46
CA PRO A 23 22.92 -17.57 11.22
C PRO A 23 21.63 -16.73 11.20
N ARG A 24 21.33 -16.06 12.33
CA ARG A 24 20.14 -15.21 12.48
C ARG A 24 20.43 -13.79 12.01
N PHE A 25 19.52 -13.15 11.29
CA PHE A 25 19.66 -11.72 10.97
C PHE A 25 19.54 -10.86 12.25
N LYS A 26 20.26 -9.74 12.33
CA LYS A 26 20.22 -8.77 13.43
C LYS A 26 19.21 -7.68 13.09
N ILE A 27 17.95 -7.88 13.48
CA ILE A 27 16.88 -6.89 13.33
C ILE A 27 16.54 -6.40 14.72
N SER A 28 16.68 -5.10 15.01
CA SER A 28 16.27 -4.57 16.31
C SER A 28 14.74 -4.42 16.36
N LYS A 29 14.19 -4.51 17.57
CA LYS A 29 12.78 -4.27 17.80
C LYS A 29 12.39 -2.85 17.39
N GLU A 30 13.20 -1.87 17.79
CA GLU A 30 13.02 -0.44 17.49
C GLU A 30 12.93 -0.17 15.99
N GLN A 31 13.73 -0.86 15.17
CA GLN A 31 13.67 -0.73 13.71
C GLN A 31 12.30 -1.19 13.18
N LEU A 32 11.80 -2.33 13.63
CA LEU A 32 10.49 -2.84 13.20
C LEU A 32 9.35 -1.97 13.73
N ASP A 33 9.42 -1.49 14.96
CA ASP A 33 8.45 -0.57 15.54
C ASP A 33 8.40 0.73 14.71
N PHE A 34 9.54 1.32 14.40
CA PHE A 34 9.62 2.50 13.54
C PHE A 34 8.96 2.29 12.17
N PHE A 35 9.23 1.15 11.51
CA PHE A 35 8.61 0.88 10.20
C PHE A 35 7.09 0.72 10.30
N VAL A 36 6.60 0.08 11.37
CA VAL A 36 5.15 -0.12 11.59
C VAL A 36 4.46 1.21 11.93
N GLU A 37 5.07 2.05 12.76
CA GLU A 37 4.57 3.38 13.11
C GLU A 37 4.48 4.29 11.89
N ASN A 38 5.50 4.28 11.02
CA ASN A 38 5.47 5.00 9.75
C ASN A 38 4.54 4.37 8.70
N GLY A 39 3.92 3.24 9.03
CA GLY A 39 2.87 2.63 8.23
C GLY A 39 3.36 1.82 7.03
N PHE A 40 4.62 1.38 7.03
CA PHE A 40 5.15 0.49 6.00
C PHE A 40 4.49 -0.90 6.08
N ALA A 41 4.13 -1.45 4.93
CA ALA A 41 3.65 -2.82 4.84
C ALA A 41 4.82 -3.81 4.97
N VAL A 42 4.57 -4.99 5.54
CA VAL A 42 5.55 -6.09 5.67
C VAL A 42 6.38 -6.36 4.40
N PRO A 43 5.79 -6.46 3.18
CA PRO A 43 6.60 -6.67 1.97
C PRO A 43 7.54 -5.50 1.67
N ASN A 44 7.16 -4.26 1.99
CA ASN A 44 8.02 -3.10 1.78
C ASN A 44 9.17 -3.10 2.80
N ILE A 45 8.89 -3.49 4.06
CA ILE A 45 9.92 -3.64 5.09
C ILE A 45 10.92 -4.73 4.68
N ALA A 46 10.43 -5.85 4.16
CA ALA A 46 11.26 -6.93 3.65
C ALA A 46 12.17 -6.46 2.50
N CYS A 47 11.62 -5.67 1.57
CA CYS A 47 12.39 -5.06 0.49
C CYS A 47 13.46 -4.07 1.01
N LEU A 48 13.10 -3.21 1.97
CA LEU A 48 14.01 -2.21 2.55
C LEU A 48 15.17 -2.85 3.32
N LEU A 49 14.92 -3.96 4.01
CA LEU A 49 15.90 -4.69 4.80
C LEU A 49 16.67 -5.76 3.99
N ASN A 50 16.30 -5.96 2.72
CA ASN A 50 16.76 -7.04 1.85
C ASN A 50 16.57 -8.43 2.48
N LEU A 51 15.40 -8.66 3.06
CA LEU A 51 15.00 -9.90 3.71
C LEU A 51 13.78 -10.51 3.03
N SER A 52 13.52 -11.79 3.33
CA SER A 52 12.25 -12.41 2.96
C SER A 52 11.12 -11.92 3.88
N CYS A 53 9.89 -11.83 3.35
CA CYS A 53 8.70 -11.50 4.14
C CYS A 53 8.58 -12.42 5.37
N SER A 54 8.84 -13.72 5.19
CA SER A 54 8.78 -14.70 6.29
C SER A 54 9.75 -14.38 7.43
N THR A 55 10.96 -13.87 7.11
CA THR A 55 11.93 -13.46 8.16
C THR A 55 11.41 -12.27 8.96
N VAL A 56 10.78 -11.29 8.29
CA VAL A 56 10.18 -10.13 8.95
C VAL A 56 8.98 -10.54 9.80
N GLU A 57 8.10 -11.40 9.30
CA GLU A 57 6.92 -11.88 10.03
C GLU A 57 7.27 -12.70 11.26
N ILE A 58 8.26 -13.60 11.16
CA ILE A 58 8.78 -14.33 12.32
C ILE A 58 9.26 -13.36 13.38
N ARG A 59 10.00 -12.31 12.98
CA ARG A 59 10.56 -11.33 13.91
C ARG A 59 9.52 -10.43 14.55
N MET A 60 8.51 -10.01 13.77
CA MET A 60 7.36 -9.31 14.32
C MET A 60 6.63 -10.16 15.37
N ARG A 61 6.49 -11.46 15.14
CA ARG A 61 5.89 -12.39 16.11
C ARG A 61 6.76 -12.58 17.36
N GLU A 62 8.07 -12.73 17.20
CA GLU A 62 9.03 -12.83 18.33
C GLU A 62 8.97 -11.60 19.24
N PHE A 63 8.76 -10.41 18.67
CA PHE A 63 8.66 -9.15 19.43
C PHE A 63 7.23 -8.73 19.79
N SER A 64 6.22 -9.56 19.48
CA SER A 64 4.79 -9.25 19.67
C SER A 64 4.34 -7.93 19.01
N ILE A 65 4.94 -7.56 17.88
CA ILE A 65 4.60 -6.36 17.11
C ILE A 65 3.43 -6.71 16.19
N CYS A 66 2.30 -6.03 16.37
CA CYS A 66 1.12 -6.24 15.55
C CYS A 66 0.87 -5.04 14.64
N VAL A 67 0.82 -5.26 13.33
CA VAL A 67 0.46 -4.23 12.33
C VAL A 67 -0.91 -3.62 12.64
N ARG A 68 -1.80 -4.36 13.32
CA ARG A 68 -3.13 -3.91 13.70
C ARG A 68 -3.13 -2.83 14.79
N ASN A 69 -2.04 -2.70 15.58
CA ASN A 69 -1.86 -1.59 16.52
C ASN A 69 -1.70 -0.22 15.82
N LYS A 70 -1.57 -0.21 14.49
CA LYS A 70 -1.59 1.02 13.70
C LYS A 70 -2.94 1.76 13.78
N TYR A 71 -4.05 1.05 13.98
CA TYR A 71 -5.37 1.68 14.01
C TYR A 71 -5.63 2.33 15.37
N SER A 72 -6.06 3.59 15.36
CA SER A 72 -6.42 4.32 16.57
C SER A 72 -7.68 3.73 17.19
N ASN A 73 -7.66 3.50 18.51
CA ASN A 73 -8.84 3.10 19.27
C ASN A 73 -9.76 4.31 19.48
N VAL A 74 -10.57 4.63 18.46
CA VAL A 74 -11.55 5.73 18.50
C VAL A 74 -12.97 5.14 18.46
N SER A 75 -13.87 5.66 19.30
CA SER A 75 -15.29 5.31 19.22
C SER A 75 -15.87 5.75 17.87
N ASN A 76 -16.83 4.98 17.35
CA ASN A 76 -17.53 5.33 16.11
C ASN A 76 -18.15 6.73 16.20
N GLU A 77 -18.76 7.07 17.33
CA GLU A 77 -19.39 8.38 17.57
C GLU A 77 -18.35 9.51 17.57
N GLY A 78 -17.20 9.28 18.21
CA GLY A 78 -16.09 10.24 18.22
C GLY A 78 -15.54 10.48 16.82
N LEU A 79 -15.42 9.41 16.02
CA LEU A 79 -14.98 9.50 14.63
C LEU A 79 -16.00 10.25 13.76
N ASP A 80 -17.29 10.00 13.94
CA ASP A 80 -18.35 10.66 13.16
C ASP A 80 -18.38 12.17 13.47
N ASN A 81 -18.18 12.56 14.72
CA ASN A 81 -18.04 13.97 15.11
C ASN A 81 -16.84 14.65 14.43
N ILE A 82 -15.69 13.98 14.39
CA ILE A 82 -14.48 14.47 13.71
C ILE A 82 -14.73 14.61 12.20
N VAL A 83 -15.38 13.63 11.59
CA VAL A 83 -15.72 13.65 10.15
C VAL A 83 -16.69 14.78 9.84
N LEU A 84 -17.71 15.00 10.67
CA LEU A 84 -18.67 16.09 10.52
C LEU A 84 -17.98 17.45 10.62
N ASP A 85 -17.06 17.62 11.56
CA ASP A 85 -16.25 18.84 11.70
C ASP A 85 -15.40 19.10 10.44
N VAL A 86 -14.71 18.08 9.92
CA VAL A 86 -13.94 18.22 8.66
C VAL A 86 -14.85 18.55 7.48
N LYS A 87 -16.03 17.91 7.38
CA LYS A 87 -17.00 18.19 6.31
C LYS A 87 -17.57 19.61 6.37
N ARG A 88 -17.78 20.17 7.57
CA ARG A 88 -18.23 21.56 7.76
C ARG A 88 -17.19 22.57 7.28
N ASN A 89 -15.91 22.34 7.60
CA ASN A 89 -14.82 23.23 7.22
C ASN A 89 -14.43 23.07 5.74
N PHE A 90 -14.50 21.84 5.22
CA PHE A 90 -14.10 21.49 3.87
C PHE A 90 -15.18 20.65 3.19
N PRO A 91 -16.19 21.29 2.57
CA PRO A 91 -17.21 20.57 1.81
C PRO A 91 -16.55 19.75 0.68
N ASN A 92 -17.17 18.65 0.30
CA ASN A 92 -16.74 17.77 -0.80
C ASN A 92 -15.35 17.13 -0.59
N THR A 93 -14.98 16.91 0.67
CA THR A 93 -13.76 16.20 1.04
C THR A 93 -13.83 14.73 0.64
N VAL A 94 -12.98 14.32 -0.30
CA VAL A 94 -12.85 12.92 -0.75
C VAL A 94 -12.27 12.06 0.38
N TYR A 95 -12.61 10.77 0.41
CA TYR A 95 -12.07 9.82 1.39
C TYR A 95 -10.53 9.89 1.54
N LYS A 96 -9.76 10.10 0.46
CA LYS A 96 -8.29 10.25 0.53
C LYS A 96 -7.89 11.51 1.30
N ARG A 97 -8.57 12.63 1.05
CA ARG A 97 -8.36 13.89 1.76
C ARG A 97 -8.83 13.79 3.21
N MET A 98 -9.95 13.11 3.46
CA MET A 98 -10.44 12.79 4.80
C MET A 98 -9.40 11.98 5.59
N ASN A 99 -8.84 10.93 4.98
CA ASN A 99 -7.75 10.17 5.59
C ASN A 99 -6.55 11.07 5.93
N GLY A 100 -6.18 12.00 5.04
CA GLY A 100 -5.13 12.98 5.33
C GLY A 100 -5.43 13.85 6.56
N PHE A 101 -6.66 14.38 6.68
CA PHE A 101 -7.08 15.15 7.84
C PHE A 101 -7.09 14.33 9.14
N LEU A 102 -7.54 13.07 9.06
CA LEU A 102 -7.51 12.15 10.19
C LEU A 102 -6.07 11.85 10.61
N SER A 103 -5.19 11.54 9.66
CA SER A 103 -3.78 11.29 9.92
C SER A 103 -3.06 12.51 10.50
N GLN A 104 -3.37 13.72 10.03
CA GLN A 104 -2.85 14.96 10.61
C GLN A 104 -3.26 15.13 12.08
N ARG A 105 -4.48 14.69 12.43
CA ARG A 105 -4.99 14.68 13.81
C ARG A 105 -4.53 13.46 14.62
N GLY A 106 -3.68 12.60 14.06
CA GLY A 106 -3.16 11.39 14.72
C GLY A 106 -4.09 10.18 14.69
N TYR A 107 -5.21 10.24 13.97
CA TYR A 107 -6.15 9.14 13.83
C TYR A 107 -5.85 8.32 12.58
N THR A 108 -5.68 7.02 12.78
CA THR A 108 -5.57 6.06 11.67
C THR A 108 -6.75 5.11 11.77
N VAL A 109 -7.68 5.22 10.82
CA VAL A 109 -8.91 4.44 10.80
C VAL A 109 -8.91 3.45 9.65
N GLN A 110 -9.61 2.33 9.84
CA GLN A 110 -9.92 1.44 8.73
C GLN A 110 -10.82 2.18 7.73
N ARG A 111 -10.63 1.89 6.46
CA ARG A 111 -11.33 2.55 5.35
C ARG A 111 -12.85 2.41 5.51
N ARG A 112 -13.54 3.49 5.87
CA ARG A 112 -15.01 3.61 5.85
C ARG A 112 -15.41 4.20 4.49
N VAL A 113 -16.32 3.55 3.78
CA VAL A 113 -16.82 4.03 2.49
C VAL A 113 -17.96 5.00 2.76
N ASP A 114 -17.85 6.24 2.29
CA ASP A 114 -18.92 7.24 2.29
C ASP A 114 -19.59 7.24 0.91
N PRO A 115 -20.68 6.47 0.70
CA PRO A 115 -21.33 6.36 -0.60
C PRO A 115 -21.94 7.68 -1.07
N GLU A 116 -22.45 8.49 -0.13
CA GLU A 116 -23.07 9.78 -0.41
C GLU A 116 -22.03 10.80 -0.88
N GLY A 117 -20.89 10.89 -0.19
CA GLY A 117 -19.78 11.75 -0.63
C GLY A 117 -19.19 11.36 -1.99
N VAL A 118 -19.21 10.07 -2.33
CA VAL A 118 -18.81 9.60 -3.67
C VAL A 118 -19.82 10.02 -4.74
N LEU A 119 -21.12 9.91 -4.45
CA LEU A 119 -22.20 10.32 -5.34
C LEU A 119 -22.19 11.83 -5.59
N LEU A 120 -22.20 12.65 -4.54
CA LEU A 120 -22.19 14.12 -4.63
C LEU A 120 -21.01 14.61 -5.46
N ARG A 121 -19.82 14.03 -5.25
CA ARG A 121 -18.66 14.30 -6.09
C ARG A 121 -18.88 13.93 -7.56
N GLY A 122 -19.50 12.79 -7.84
CA GLY A 122 -19.82 12.37 -9.20
C GLY A 122 -20.75 13.35 -9.93
N LEU A 123 -21.68 13.96 -9.18
CA LEU A 123 -22.63 14.95 -9.70
C LEU A 123 -21.99 16.35 -9.85
N GLU A 124 -21.21 16.79 -8.86
CA GLU A 124 -20.62 18.12 -8.83
C GLU A 124 -19.37 18.25 -9.70
N MET A 125 -18.57 17.19 -9.80
CA MET A 125 -17.41 17.23 -10.68
C MET A 125 -17.92 17.23 -12.10
N ARG A 126 -17.74 18.36 -12.77
CA ARG A 126 -17.73 18.44 -14.23
C ARG A 126 -16.55 17.60 -14.74
N VAL A 127 -16.75 16.29 -14.83
CA VAL A 127 -15.77 15.36 -15.39
C VAL A 127 -15.52 15.83 -16.81
N ILE A 128 -14.32 16.39 -17.04
CA ILE A 128 -13.85 16.73 -18.37
C ILE A 128 -13.99 15.46 -19.22
N ASN A 129 -14.73 15.56 -20.32
CA ASN A 129 -14.95 14.41 -21.18
C ASN A 129 -13.59 13.86 -21.62
N ARG A 130 -13.30 12.61 -21.27
CA ARG A 130 -12.01 11.99 -21.61
C ARG A 130 -11.95 11.85 -23.13
N ARG A 131 -10.82 12.23 -23.74
CA ARG A 131 -10.63 12.06 -25.19
C ARG A 131 -10.75 10.58 -25.53
N HIS A 132 -11.72 10.24 -26.37
CA HIS A 132 -11.78 8.92 -26.98
C HIS A 132 -10.73 8.85 -28.08
N TYR A 133 -9.66 8.10 -27.85
CA TYR A 133 -8.66 7.83 -28.89
C TYR A 133 -9.13 6.63 -29.70
N ARG A 134 -9.35 6.84 -31.00
CA ARG A 134 -9.43 5.74 -31.97
C ARG A 134 -8.00 5.37 -32.35
N VAL A 135 -7.44 4.39 -31.67
CA VAL A 135 -6.16 3.81 -32.07
C VAL A 135 -6.44 2.94 -33.29
N ALA A 136 -5.82 3.24 -34.43
CA ALA A 136 -5.86 2.34 -35.58
C ALA A 136 -5.26 1.00 -35.13
N GLN A 137 -6.07 -0.06 -35.17
CA GLN A 137 -5.59 -1.40 -34.83
C GLN A 137 -4.51 -1.79 -35.84
N LEU A 138 -3.25 -1.74 -35.42
CA LEU A 138 -2.20 -2.70 -35.79
C LEU A 138 -0.94 -2.36 -34.99
N LEU A 139 -0.60 -3.21 -34.01
CA LEU A 139 0.77 -3.46 -33.56
C LEU A 139 0.79 -4.74 -32.71
N VAL A 140 0.18 -5.80 -33.24
CA VAL A 140 0.52 -7.19 -32.86
C VAL A 140 0.64 -7.96 -34.17
N LEU A 141 1.77 -7.77 -34.85
CA LEU A 141 2.20 -8.69 -35.89
C LEU A 141 3.11 -9.72 -35.23
N ASN A 142 2.84 -11.00 -35.52
CA ASN A 142 3.55 -12.23 -35.13
C ASN A 142 3.17 -12.69 -33.71
N VAL A 143 2.56 -13.85 -33.50
CA VAL A 143 2.90 -15.22 -33.93
C VAL A 143 1.55 -15.99 -33.87
N TYR A 144 1.03 -16.68 -34.88
CA TYR A 144 1.45 -17.97 -35.44
C TYR A 144 0.78 -18.12 -36.80
N GLY A 145 1.51 -18.66 -37.77
CA GLY A 145 0.95 -19.03 -39.05
C GLY A 145 -0.02 -20.20 -38.92
N THR A 146 -1.17 -20.06 -39.57
CA THR A 146 -1.88 -21.19 -40.16
C THR A 146 -2.54 -20.67 -41.43
N SER A 147 -1.96 -21.05 -42.57
CA SER A 147 -2.69 -21.17 -43.82
C SER A 147 -3.91 -22.06 -43.60
N MET A 148 -5.08 -21.63 -44.03
CA MET A 148 -5.90 -22.39 -44.96
C MET A 148 -7.05 -21.53 -45.44
N GLU A 149 -7.15 -21.47 -46.76
CA GLU A 149 -8.28 -21.01 -47.52
C GLU A 149 -9.57 -21.72 -47.08
N ILE A 150 -10.72 -21.11 -47.33
CA ILE A 150 -11.71 -21.64 -48.27
C ILE A 150 -12.64 -20.49 -48.68
N THR A 151 -12.74 -20.37 -49.99
CA THR A 151 -13.58 -19.50 -50.81
C THR A 151 -15.08 -19.84 -50.76
N ASN A 152 -15.85 -18.81 -51.12
CA ASN A 152 -17.25 -18.71 -51.59
C ASN A 152 -18.35 -18.64 -50.54
#